data_AF-A0A242MXN5-F1
#
_entry.id   AF-A0A242MXN5-F1
#
_cell.length_a   1.000
_cell.length_b   1.000
_cell.length_c   1.000
_cell.angle_alpha   90.00
_cell.angle_beta   90.00
_cell.angle_gamma   90.00
#
_symmetry.space_group_name_H-M   'P 1'
#
loop_
_entity.id
_entity.type
_entity.pdbx_description
1 polymer ?
#
loop_
_entity_poly.entity_id
_entity_poly.type
_entity_poly.pdbx_seq_one_letter_code
_entity_poly.pdbx_strand_id
1 'polypeptide(L)'
;MQLRLDALDAHLAKGLKGLYVVYGDEHLLVQEASDKIRASARAQGFTDRSVFVVDRYFDWSSLLGASQSMSLFGDRQLVELRIPTGKPGKEGGEALKTLAAADNPDVLTLITLPRLDAATQKSAWFTALSGPGVAMKIDPVERAQLPMWIGQRLSAQNQRVGPGEDGRRALVFIAERVEGNLLAAHQEIQKLGLLYPTGVLTFEQVHDAVLNVARYDVFKLNEAMLTGDIGRLTRMLDGLKGEGEAGTLVIWALVEEVRTLLRMKRGVAAGKPLATLLRENRVWGPRERLIGPALSRVSEAALEKALSLAAKLDRQVKGLSGGSGPRGGAGPGDPPPDVWDGMFELAMTVASSGSPLQGNAPKPAPPRRPG
;
A
#
# COMPACT_ATOMS: atom_id res chain seq x y z
N MET A 1 -19.34 -0.98 30.47
CA MET A 1 -19.71 -2.16 29.65
C MET A 1 -18.69 -2.39 28.53
N GLN A 2 -18.42 -3.65 28.14
CA GLN A 2 -17.62 -3.94 26.94
C GLN A 2 -18.53 -4.20 25.73
N LEU A 3 -18.28 -3.50 24.62
CA LEU A 3 -19.09 -3.57 23.40
C LEU A 3 -18.22 -4.07 22.24
N ARG A 4 -18.79 -4.94 21.40
CA ARG A 4 -18.17 -5.37 20.15
C ARG A 4 -18.47 -4.37 19.03
N LEU A 5 -17.55 -4.23 18.08
CA LEU A 5 -17.67 -3.27 16.98
C LEU A 5 -18.96 -3.46 16.15
N ASP A 6 -19.37 -4.70 15.91
CA ASP A 6 -20.58 -5.04 15.14
C ASP A 6 -21.89 -4.64 15.83
N ALA A 7 -21.88 -4.49 17.16
CA ALA A 7 -23.02 -4.04 17.94
C ALA A 7 -23.10 -2.50 18.10
N LEU A 8 -22.12 -1.76 17.55
CA LEU A 8 -22.03 -0.31 17.73
C LEU A 8 -23.26 0.43 17.18
N ASP A 9 -23.70 0.12 15.96
CA ASP A 9 -24.81 0.84 15.33
C ASP A 9 -26.12 0.64 16.12
N ALA A 10 -26.39 -0.59 16.56
CA ALA A 10 -27.54 -0.91 17.39
C ALA A 10 -27.47 -0.27 18.78
N HIS A 11 -26.26 -0.12 19.34
CA HIS A 11 -26.05 0.60 20.59
C HIS A 11 -26.34 2.09 20.44
N LEU A 12 -25.76 2.75 19.43
CA LEU A 12 -25.94 4.17 19.17
C LEU A 12 -27.41 4.53 18.86
N ALA A 13 -28.15 3.62 18.21
CA ALA A 13 -29.58 3.79 17.94
C ALA A 13 -30.45 3.76 19.21
N LYS A 14 -30.01 3.05 20.27
CA LYS A 14 -30.74 2.99 21.56
C LYS A 14 -30.48 4.23 22.44
N GLY A 15 -29.36 4.91 22.21
CA GLY A 15 -28.97 6.09 22.96
C GLY A 15 -27.46 6.22 23.11
N LEU A 16 -27.00 7.45 23.23
CA LEU A 16 -25.59 7.77 23.40
C LEU A 16 -25.21 7.75 24.88
N LYS A 17 -24.00 7.29 25.20
CA LYS A 17 -23.43 7.33 26.55
C LYS A 17 -22.44 8.49 26.66
N GLY A 18 -22.26 9.03 27.87
CA GLY A 18 -21.33 10.15 28.11
C GLY A 18 -19.85 9.78 27.96
N LEU A 19 -19.49 8.49 27.97
CA LEU A 19 -18.10 8.05 27.91
C LEU A 19 -17.92 6.82 27.01
N TYR A 20 -17.02 6.96 26.03
CA TYR A 20 -16.59 5.89 25.14
C TYR A 20 -15.07 5.73 25.19
N VAL A 21 -14.61 4.48 25.24
CA VAL A 21 -13.18 4.12 25.14
C VAL A 21 -13.02 3.15 23.98
N VAL A 22 -12.34 3.57 22.91
CA VAL A 22 -12.06 2.74 21.74
C VAL A 22 -10.57 2.40 21.73
N TYR A 23 -10.23 1.12 21.68
CA TYR A 23 -8.84 0.70 21.73
C TYR A 23 -8.55 -0.49 20.84
N GLY A 24 -7.40 -0.44 20.15
CA GLY A 24 -7.01 -1.47 19.18
C GLY A 24 -5.88 -1.00 18.27
N ASP A 25 -5.24 -1.96 17.59
CA ASP A 25 -4.15 -1.66 16.66
C ASP A 25 -4.63 -1.52 15.20
N GLU A 26 -5.87 -1.93 14.92
CA GLU A 26 -6.47 -1.81 13.58
C GLU A 26 -7.00 -0.40 13.35
N HIS A 27 -6.13 0.46 12.80
CA HIS A 27 -6.36 1.90 12.73
C HIS A 27 -7.65 2.27 11.99
N LEU A 28 -7.94 1.61 10.85
CA LEU A 28 -9.14 1.90 10.06
C LEU A 28 -10.40 1.67 10.90
N LEU A 29 -10.50 0.51 11.56
CA LEU A 29 -11.69 0.15 12.34
C LEU A 29 -11.85 1.05 13.58
N VAL A 30 -10.73 1.42 14.21
CA VAL A 30 -10.73 2.41 15.30
C VAL A 30 -11.28 3.75 14.83
N GLN A 31 -10.80 4.25 13.69
CA GLN A 31 -11.29 5.49 13.11
C GLN A 31 -12.78 5.41 12.79
N GLU A 32 -13.23 4.36 12.09
CA GLU A 32 -14.64 4.21 11.74
C GLU A 32 -15.57 4.12 12.96
N ALA A 33 -15.15 3.42 14.01
CA ALA A 33 -15.90 3.34 15.26
C ALA A 33 -16.00 4.71 15.94
N SER A 34 -14.88 5.42 16.03
CA SER A 34 -14.83 6.79 16.52
C SER A 34 -15.73 7.70 15.68
N ASP A 35 -15.70 7.60 14.35
CA ASP A 35 -16.48 8.43 13.43
C ASP A 35 -17.97 8.23 13.58
N LYS A 36 -18.41 6.98 13.77
CA LYS A 36 -19.81 6.67 14.08
C LYS A 36 -20.26 7.29 15.40
N ILE A 37 -19.41 7.22 16.44
CA ILE A 37 -19.70 7.86 17.74
C ILE A 37 -19.78 9.38 17.57
N ARG A 38 -18.82 9.99 16.85
CA ARG A 38 -18.79 11.44 16.58
C ARG A 38 -20.02 11.90 15.80
N ALA A 39 -20.41 11.16 14.77
CA ALA A 39 -21.60 11.46 13.97
C ALA A 39 -22.88 11.40 14.82
N SER A 40 -23.02 10.37 15.66
CA SER A 40 -24.16 10.24 16.57
C SER A 40 -24.18 11.35 17.63
N ALA A 41 -23.02 11.71 18.20
CA ALA A 41 -22.89 12.83 19.11
C ALA A 41 -23.31 14.15 18.46
N ARG A 42 -22.82 14.44 17.25
CA ARG A 42 -23.19 15.65 16.51
C ARG A 42 -24.69 15.71 16.20
N ALA A 43 -25.29 14.59 15.83
CA ALA A 43 -26.74 14.49 15.62
C ALA A 43 -27.55 14.76 16.89
N GLN A 44 -26.96 14.49 18.06
CA GLN A 44 -27.49 14.83 19.38
C GLN A 44 -26.93 16.15 19.90
N GLY A 45 -26.55 17.11 19.06
CA GLY A 45 -26.23 18.47 19.49
C GLY A 45 -24.89 18.64 20.23
N PHE A 46 -24.01 17.63 20.21
CA PHE A 46 -22.61 17.80 20.63
C PHE A 46 -21.81 18.43 19.47
N THR A 47 -21.83 19.76 19.39
CA THR A 47 -21.31 20.56 18.26
C THR A 47 -19.94 21.13 18.53
N ASP A 48 -19.61 21.43 19.78
CA ASP A 48 -18.27 21.88 20.18
C ASP A 48 -17.35 20.68 20.35
N ARG A 49 -16.13 20.75 19.79
CA ARG A 49 -15.19 19.62 19.75
C ARG A 49 -13.80 20.04 20.17
N SER A 50 -13.32 19.49 21.27
CA SER A 50 -11.96 19.67 21.76
C SER A 50 -11.18 18.36 21.62
N VAL A 51 -9.98 18.43 21.01
CA VAL A 51 -9.15 17.24 20.77
C VAL A 51 -7.82 17.40 21.51
N PHE A 52 -7.51 16.41 22.34
CA PHE A 52 -6.30 16.32 23.14
C PHE A 52 -5.48 15.10 22.70
N VAL A 53 -4.18 15.29 22.50
CA VAL A 53 -3.25 14.22 22.19
C VAL A 53 -2.19 14.20 23.28
N VAL A 54 -2.09 13.07 23.99
CA VAL A 54 -1.10 12.91 25.05
C VAL A 54 0.28 12.74 24.45
N ASP A 55 1.18 13.66 24.80
CA ASP A 55 2.61 13.57 24.59
C ASP A 55 3.36 13.57 25.93
N ARG A 56 4.68 13.78 25.89
CA ARG A 56 5.54 13.77 27.08
C ARG A 56 5.25 14.92 28.06
N TYR A 57 4.73 16.05 27.59
CA TYR A 57 4.53 17.27 28.36
C TYR A 57 3.04 17.64 28.46
N PHE A 58 2.17 16.67 28.23
CA PHE A 58 0.73 16.86 28.24
C PHE A 58 0.22 17.30 29.61
N ASP A 59 -0.52 18.41 29.63
CA ASP A 59 -1.14 18.95 30.84
C ASP A 59 -2.55 18.36 31.06
N TRP A 60 -2.65 17.45 32.02
CA TRP A 60 -3.91 16.80 32.40
C TRP A 60 -4.93 17.76 33.01
N SER A 61 -4.51 18.91 33.54
CA SER A 61 -5.44 19.90 34.08
C SER A 61 -6.25 20.58 32.97
N SER A 62 -5.65 20.76 31.79
CA SER A 62 -6.34 21.28 30.60
C SER A 62 -7.48 20.38 30.13
N LEU A 63 -7.29 19.06 30.17
CA LEU A 63 -8.32 18.06 29.84
C LEU A 63 -9.49 18.13 30.84
N LEU A 64 -9.17 18.16 32.14
CA LEU A 64 -10.20 18.24 33.19
C LEU A 64 -10.97 19.56 33.08
N GLY A 65 -10.27 20.68 32.88
CA GLY A 65 -10.90 21.99 32.67
C GLY A 65 -11.84 22.00 31.48
N ALA A 66 -11.45 21.39 30.35
CA ALA A 66 -12.33 21.27 29.19
C ALA A 66 -13.57 20.41 29.50
N SER A 67 -13.41 19.27 30.19
CA SER A 67 -14.54 18.38 30.55
C SER A 67 -15.53 18.97 31.56
N GLN A 68 -15.11 20.00 32.30
CA GLN A 68 -15.93 20.69 33.32
C GLN A 68 -16.44 22.05 32.84
N SER A 69 -15.99 22.49 31.65
CA SER A 69 -16.43 23.75 31.07
C SER A 69 -17.90 23.63 30.67
N MET A 70 -18.74 24.54 31.16
CA MET A 70 -20.10 24.68 30.68
C MET A 70 -20.09 25.61 29.46
N SER A 71 -20.69 25.14 28.37
CA SER A 71 -20.89 25.98 27.19
C SER A 71 -21.79 27.17 27.54
N LEU A 72 -21.28 28.37 27.28
CA LEU A 72 -22.03 29.62 27.48
C LEU A 72 -23.17 29.80 26.46
N PHE A 73 -23.17 29.02 25.38
CA PHE A 73 -24.13 29.14 24.26
C PHE A 73 -25.13 27.97 24.20
N GLY A 74 -25.10 27.05 25.17
CA GLY A 74 -25.99 25.88 25.21
C GLY A 74 -25.58 24.74 24.26
N ASP A 75 -24.44 24.86 23.59
CA ASP A 75 -23.85 23.77 22.79
C ASP A 75 -23.27 22.69 23.69
N ARG A 76 -23.53 21.41 23.39
CA ARG A 76 -22.90 20.30 24.11
C ARG A 76 -21.51 20.03 23.56
N GLN A 77 -20.60 19.53 24.40
CA GLN A 77 -19.18 19.40 24.07
C GLN A 77 -18.75 17.95 23.88
N LEU A 78 -18.01 17.69 22.82
CA LEU A 78 -17.30 16.45 22.55
C LEU A 78 -15.81 16.63 22.90
N VAL A 79 -15.37 15.98 23.98
CA VAL A 79 -13.96 15.93 24.39
C VAL A 79 -13.34 14.63 23.87
N GLU A 80 -12.37 14.76 22.97
CA GLU A 80 -11.59 13.63 22.45
C GLU A 80 -10.21 13.59 23.09
N LEU A 81 -9.83 12.43 23.63
CA LEU A 81 -8.51 12.18 24.18
C LEU A 81 -7.84 11.03 23.43
N ARG A 82 -6.65 11.28 22.89
CA ARG A 82 -5.83 10.26 22.24
C ARG A 82 -4.61 10.00 23.09
N ILE A 83 -4.37 8.74 23.44
CA ILE A 83 -3.19 8.33 24.22
C ILE A 83 -2.37 7.35 23.38
N PRO A 84 -1.48 7.82 22.50
CA PRO A 84 -0.76 6.97 21.53
C PRO A 84 0.06 5.85 22.18
N THR A 85 0.55 6.07 23.40
CA THR A 85 1.37 5.10 24.13
C THR A 85 0.55 4.05 24.89
N GLY A 86 -0.77 4.25 25.01
CA GLY A 86 -1.64 3.45 25.88
C GLY A 86 -1.42 3.66 27.38
N LYS A 87 -0.48 4.52 27.77
CA LYS A 87 -0.02 4.67 29.17
C LYS A 87 -0.21 6.12 29.62
N PRO A 88 -1.24 6.42 30.42
CA PRO A 88 -1.50 7.77 30.92
C PRO A 88 -0.56 8.21 32.06
N GLY A 89 0.26 7.30 32.60
CA GLY A 89 1.10 7.59 33.78
C GLY A 89 0.27 7.74 35.06
N LYS A 90 0.91 8.23 36.13
CA LYS A 90 0.27 8.39 37.45
C LYS A 90 -0.76 9.52 37.43
N GLU A 91 -0.35 10.71 36.99
CA GLU A 91 -1.21 11.90 36.92
C GLU A 91 -2.39 11.68 35.97
N GLY A 92 -2.14 11.13 34.79
CA GLY A 92 -3.23 10.80 33.86
C GLY A 92 -4.16 9.71 34.37
N GLY A 93 -3.65 8.72 35.10
CA GLY A 93 -4.48 7.72 35.76
C GLY A 93 -5.47 8.34 36.76
N GLU A 94 -5.05 9.33 37.54
CA GLU A 94 -5.95 10.10 38.42
C GLU A 94 -6.94 10.95 37.62
N ALA A 95 -6.48 11.69 36.61
CA ALA A 95 -7.35 12.53 35.78
C ALA A 95 -8.44 11.71 35.07
N LEU A 96 -8.10 10.53 34.53
CA LEU A 96 -9.07 9.63 33.91
C LEU A 96 -10.11 9.09 34.89
N LYS A 97 -9.72 8.83 36.15
CA LYS A 97 -10.67 8.44 37.20
C LYS A 97 -11.62 9.59 37.54
N THR A 98 -11.11 10.81 37.66
CA THR A 98 -11.92 12.02 37.86
C THR A 98 -12.91 12.22 36.71
N LEU A 99 -12.44 12.07 35.47
CA LEU A 99 -13.25 12.17 34.27
C LEU A 99 -14.36 11.12 34.23
N ALA A 100 -14.06 9.88 34.63
CA ALA A 100 -15.04 8.80 34.69
C ALA A 100 -16.12 9.01 35.76
N ALA A 101 -15.78 9.71 36.85
CA ALA A 101 -16.70 10.02 37.94
C ALA A 101 -17.55 11.28 37.66
N ALA A 102 -17.17 12.08 36.65
CA ALA A 102 -17.94 13.25 36.24
C ALA A 102 -19.20 12.81 35.50
N ASP A 103 -20.36 13.08 36.09
CA ASP A 103 -21.67 12.84 35.48
C ASP A 103 -22.20 14.15 34.88
N ASN A 104 -21.62 14.54 33.74
CA ASN A 104 -22.04 15.73 33.00
C ASN A 104 -22.80 15.33 31.73
N PRO A 105 -24.13 15.52 31.65
CA PRO A 105 -24.93 15.12 30.49
C PRO A 105 -24.61 15.93 29.22
N ASP A 106 -23.97 17.09 29.38
CA ASP A 106 -23.63 18.00 28.28
C ASP A 106 -22.22 17.76 27.73
N VAL A 107 -21.46 16.81 28.29
CA VAL A 107 -20.12 16.46 27.84
C VAL A 107 -20.05 14.98 27.46
N LEU A 108 -19.66 14.72 26.22
CA LEU A 108 -19.29 13.38 25.76
C LEU A 108 -17.78 13.27 25.70
N THR A 109 -17.22 12.26 26.34
CA THR A 109 -15.81 11.93 26.26
C THR A 109 -15.59 10.72 25.35
N LEU A 110 -14.71 10.86 24.36
CA LEU A 110 -14.24 9.77 23.51
C LEU A 110 -12.73 9.60 23.68
N ILE A 111 -12.30 8.43 24.20
CA ILE A 111 -10.90 8.10 24.41
C ILE A 111 -10.44 7.08 23.38
N THR A 112 -9.34 7.37 22.68
CA THR A 112 -8.70 6.45 21.73
C THR A 112 -7.33 6.00 22.24
N LEU A 113 -7.11 4.69 22.25
CA LEU A 113 -5.91 4.03 22.74
C LEU A 113 -5.40 2.99 21.71
N PRO A 114 -4.10 2.65 21.71
CA PRO A 114 -3.62 1.43 21.05
C PRO A 114 -4.16 0.19 21.79
N ARG A 115 -3.83 -1.01 21.29
CA ARG A 115 -4.16 -2.24 22.00
C ARG A 115 -3.56 -2.24 23.41
N LEU A 116 -4.39 -2.63 24.37
CA LEU A 116 -4.02 -2.72 25.79
C LEU A 116 -3.72 -4.16 26.18
N ASP A 117 -2.68 -4.35 26.99
CA ASP A 117 -2.41 -5.63 27.64
C ASP A 117 -3.40 -5.92 28.78
N ALA A 118 -3.40 -7.17 29.26
CA ALA A 118 -4.32 -7.62 30.30
C ALA A 118 -4.09 -6.93 31.66
N ALA A 119 -2.85 -6.49 31.94
CA ALA A 119 -2.53 -5.78 33.18
C ALA A 119 -3.12 -4.37 33.17
N THR A 120 -3.02 -3.67 32.03
CA THR A 120 -3.56 -2.34 31.82
C THR A 120 -5.09 -2.35 31.83
N GLN A 121 -5.72 -3.37 31.23
CA GLN A 121 -7.18 -3.53 31.30
C GLN A 121 -7.69 -3.77 32.73
N LYS A 122 -6.86 -4.30 33.63
CA LYS A 122 -7.20 -4.48 35.06
C LYS A 122 -6.82 -3.29 35.95
N SER A 123 -6.17 -2.27 35.38
CA SER A 123 -5.76 -1.10 36.14
C SER A 123 -6.97 -0.28 36.61
N ALA A 124 -6.83 0.38 37.76
CA ALA A 124 -7.92 1.14 38.38
C ALA A 124 -8.47 2.26 37.49
N TRP A 125 -7.62 2.87 36.65
CA TRP A 125 -8.07 3.94 35.75
C TRP A 125 -8.91 3.39 34.59
N PHE A 126 -8.55 2.23 34.03
CA PHE A 126 -9.31 1.63 32.93
C PHE A 126 -10.64 1.04 33.42
N THR A 127 -10.64 0.41 34.60
CA THR A 127 -11.87 -0.09 35.21
C THR A 127 -12.82 1.05 35.58
N ALA A 128 -12.29 2.19 36.06
CA ALA A 128 -13.07 3.39 36.30
C ALA A 128 -13.76 3.92 35.04
N LEU A 129 -13.08 3.92 33.88
CA LEU A 129 -13.69 4.34 32.61
C LEU A 129 -14.71 3.32 32.08
N SER A 130 -14.38 2.04 32.13
CA SER A 130 -15.19 0.97 31.55
C SER A 130 -16.41 0.58 32.40
N GLY A 131 -16.49 1.00 33.66
CA GLY A 131 -17.68 0.84 34.51
C GLY A 131 -18.90 1.62 33.97
N PRO A 132 -18.91 2.97 34.12
CA PRO A 132 -19.98 3.84 33.66
C PRO A 132 -19.99 4.03 32.13
N GLY A 133 -18.82 3.91 31.48
CA GLY A 133 -18.68 4.09 30.04
C GLY A 133 -18.84 2.82 29.20
N VAL A 134 -18.66 2.99 27.89
CA VAL A 134 -18.63 1.90 26.91
C VAL A 134 -17.20 1.72 26.41
N ALA A 135 -16.60 0.58 26.72
CA ALA A 135 -15.28 0.21 26.22
C ALA A 135 -15.40 -0.73 25.01
N MET A 136 -14.67 -0.45 23.94
CA MET A 136 -14.67 -1.21 22.70
C MET A 136 -13.26 -1.64 22.36
N LYS A 137 -13.06 -2.96 22.38
CA LYS A 137 -11.85 -3.58 21.88
C LYS A 137 -12.00 -3.84 20.40
N ILE A 138 -11.06 -3.33 19.62
CA ILE A 138 -10.99 -3.55 18.18
C ILE A 138 -9.77 -4.42 17.91
N ASP A 139 -10.04 -5.65 17.51
CA ASP A 139 -9.02 -6.61 17.12
C ASP A 139 -8.71 -6.48 15.62
N PRO A 140 -7.44 -6.69 15.21
CA PRO A 140 -7.07 -6.73 13.80
C PRO A 140 -7.83 -7.79 13.02
N VAL A 141 -8.07 -7.52 11.75
CA VAL A 141 -8.65 -8.52 10.84
C VAL A 141 -7.55 -9.48 10.42
N GLU A 142 -7.66 -10.72 10.88
CA GLU A 142 -6.67 -11.75 10.54
C GLU A 142 -6.63 -12.02 9.04
N ARG A 143 -5.46 -12.39 8.51
CA ARG A 143 -5.25 -12.64 7.08
C ARG A 143 -6.25 -13.64 6.48
N ALA A 144 -6.62 -14.67 7.24
CA ALA A 144 -7.61 -15.67 6.82
C ALA A 144 -9.03 -15.10 6.69
N GLN A 145 -9.34 -14.03 7.42
CA GLN A 145 -10.66 -13.37 7.45
C GLN A 145 -10.74 -12.21 6.44
N LEU A 146 -9.61 -11.72 5.92
CA LEU A 146 -9.58 -10.60 4.97
C LEU A 146 -10.48 -10.80 3.73
N PRO A 147 -10.49 -11.96 3.04
CA PRO A 147 -11.37 -12.14 1.88
C PRO A 147 -12.85 -11.97 2.22
N MET A 148 -13.27 -12.46 3.39
CA MET A 148 -14.64 -12.30 3.88
C MET A 148 -14.94 -10.84 4.22
N TRP A 149 -14.01 -10.15 4.88
CA TRP A 149 -14.15 -8.72 5.20
C TRP A 149 -14.26 -7.86 3.93
N ILE A 150 -13.44 -8.14 2.91
CA ILE A 150 -13.51 -7.46 1.60
C ILE A 150 -14.89 -7.70 0.96
N GLY A 151 -15.38 -8.93 0.99
CA GLY A 151 -16.71 -9.26 0.47
C GLY A 151 -17.85 -8.50 1.17
N GLN A 152 -17.77 -8.35 2.50
CA GLN A 152 -18.74 -7.54 3.26
C GLN A 152 -18.70 -6.06 2.87
N ARG A 153 -17.51 -5.51 2.65
CA ARG A 153 -17.34 -4.11 2.24
C ARG A 153 -17.83 -3.85 0.82
N LEU A 154 -17.56 -4.75 -0.12
CA LEU A 154 -18.14 -4.70 -1.47
C LEU A 154 -19.68 -4.69 -1.38
N SER A 155 -20.25 -5.56 -0.56
CA SER A 155 -21.70 -5.64 -0.36
C SER A 155 -22.28 -4.33 0.17
N ALA A 156 -21.58 -3.65 1.09
CA ALA A 156 -22.00 -2.36 1.64
C ALA A 156 -22.07 -1.24 0.59
N GLN A 157 -21.33 -1.34 -0.52
CA GLN A 157 -21.43 -0.44 -1.68
C GLN A 157 -22.27 -1.02 -2.84
N ASN A 158 -23.11 -2.02 -2.55
CA ASN A 158 -23.96 -2.71 -3.52
C ASN A 158 -23.19 -3.39 -4.66
N GLN A 159 -21.95 -3.81 -4.41
CA GLN A 159 -21.15 -4.62 -5.31
C GLN A 159 -20.88 -6.00 -4.71
N ARG A 160 -20.60 -6.99 -5.56
CA ARG A 160 -20.23 -8.35 -5.13
C ARG A 160 -19.38 -9.02 -6.18
N VAL A 161 -18.59 -10.01 -5.79
CA VAL A 161 -17.94 -10.91 -6.76
C VAL A 161 -18.92 -11.98 -7.23
N GLY A 162 -18.67 -12.56 -8.41
CA GLY A 162 -19.47 -13.70 -8.91
C GLY A 162 -19.39 -14.93 -7.99
N PRO A 163 -20.39 -15.82 -8.00
CA PRO A 163 -20.31 -17.09 -7.27
C PRO A 163 -19.25 -18.01 -7.90
N GLY A 164 -18.71 -18.95 -7.12
CA GLY A 164 -17.75 -19.96 -7.59
C GLY A 164 -16.28 -19.58 -7.39
N GLU A 165 -15.39 -20.29 -8.08
CA GLU A 165 -13.94 -20.15 -7.90
C GLU A 165 -13.41 -18.78 -8.31
N ASP A 166 -13.91 -18.20 -9.42
CA ASP A 166 -13.39 -16.92 -9.92
C ASP A 166 -13.67 -15.75 -8.98
N GLY A 167 -14.83 -15.72 -8.32
CA GLY A 167 -15.12 -14.71 -7.32
C GLY A 167 -14.28 -14.87 -6.05
N ARG A 168 -14.07 -16.13 -5.59
CA ARG A 168 -13.15 -16.41 -4.47
C ARG A 168 -11.73 -15.95 -4.81
N ARG A 169 -11.26 -16.24 -6.02
CA ARG A 169 -9.96 -15.79 -6.53
C ARG A 169 -9.84 -14.27 -6.54
N ALA A 170 -10.89 -13.53 -6.92
CA ALA A 170 -10.88 -12.07 -6.90
C ALA A 170 -10.72 -11.50 -5.47
N LEU A 171 -11.42 -12.07 -4.49
CA LEU A 171 -11.30 -11.64 -3.09
C LEU A 171 -9.92 -11.95 -2.50
N VAL A 172 -9.37 -13.13 -2.80
CA VAL A 172 -8.01 -13.52 -2.40
C VAL A 172 -6.98 -12.61 -3.06
N PHE A 173 -7.15 -12.28 -4.33
CA PHE A 173 -6.26 -11.37 -5.06
C PHE A 173 -6.18 -9.99 -4.40
N ILE A 174 -7.33 -9.39 -4.04
CA ILE A 174 -7.35 -8.12 -3.30
C ILE A 174 -6.62 -8.28 -1.95
N ALA A 175 -6.92 -9.35 -1.21
CA ALA A 175 -6.32 -9.60 0.11
C ALA A 175 -4.79 -9.78 0.07
N GLU A 176 -4.28 -10.42 -0.98
CA GLU A 176 -2.84 -10.59 -1.20
C GLU A 176 -2.16 -9.26 -1.54
N ARG A 177 -2.81 -8.41 -2.36
CA ARG A 177 -2.21 -7.15 -2.80
C ARG A 177 -2.06 -6.12 -1.68
N VAL A 178 -2.97 -6.13 -0.71
CA VAL A 178 -3.00 -5.17 0.39
C VAL A 178 -2.10 -5.57 1.56
N GLU A 179 -1.56 -6.80 1.56
CA GLU A 179 -0.61 -7.33 2.55
C GLU A 179 -1.02 -7.13 4.03
N GLY A 180 -2.32 -7.10 4.33
CA GLY A 180 -2.82 -6.86 5.68
C GLY A 180 -2.94 -5.39 6.09
N ASN A 181 -2.74 -4.45 5.17
CA ASN A 181 -3.11 -3.05 5.37
C ASN A 181 -4.60 -2.85 5.06
N LEU A 182 -5.41 -2.82 6.12
CA LEU A 182 -6.86 -2.71 5.98
C LEU A 182 -7.31 -1.38 5.37
N LEU A 183 -6.57 -0.29 5.61
CA LEU A 183 -6.83 1.01 4.99
C LEU A 183 -6.61 0.94 3.47
N ALA A 184 -5.52 0.31 3.02
CA ALA A 184 -5.30 0.10 1.59
C ALA A 184 -6.43 -0.75 0.98
N ALA A 185 -6.83 -1.81 1.66
CA ALA A 185 -7.98 -2.63 1.22
C ALA A 185 -9.26 -1.81 1.10
N HIS A 186 -9.54 -0.95 2.07
CA HIS A 186 -10.69 -0.05 2.03
C HIS A 186 -10.64 0.90 0.83
N GLN A 187 -9.49 1.49 0.54
CA GLN A 187 -9.30 2.39 -0.60
C GLN A 187 -9.48 1.67 -1.93
N GLU A 188 -8.94 0.46 -2.08
CA GLU A 188 -9.11 -0.36 -3.27
C GLU A 188 -10.59 -0.74 -3.51
N ILE A 189 -11.32 -1.04 -2.44
CA ILE A 189 -12.76 -1.32 -2.51
C ILE A 189 -13.54 -0.07 -2.91
N GLN A 190 -13.26 1.10 -2.31
CA GLN A 190 -13.89 2.35 -2.69
C GLN A 190 -13.62 2.70 -4.17
N LYS A 191 -12.38 2.47 -4.64
CA LYS A 191 -12.01 2.67 -6.04
C LYS A 191 -12.85 1.80 -6.98
N LEU A 192 -13.12 0.53 -6.64
CA LEU A 192 -14.03 -0.33 -7.41
C LEU A 192 -15.45 0.23 -7.48
N GLY A 193 -15.94 0.85 -6.41
CA GLY A 193 -17.25 1.51 -6.37
C GLY A 193 -17.34 2.75 -7.26
N LEU A 194 -16.21 3.42 -7.50
CA LEU A 194 -16.12 4.59 -8.38
C LEU A 194 -15.92 4.22 -9.86
N LEU A 195 -15.21 3.13 -10.13
CA LEU A 195 -14.87 2.71 -11.50
C LEU A 195 -15.97 1.87 -12.16
N TYR A 196 -16.73 1.11 -11.39
CA TYR A 196 -17.72 0.17 -11.91
C TYR A 196 -19.09 0.40 -11.27
N PRO A 197 -20.18 0.12 -12.01
CA PRO A 197 -21.53 0.22 -11.46
C PRO A 197 -21.76 -0.77 -10.32
N THR A 198 -22.89 -0.61 -9.63
CA THR A 198 -23.38 -1.59 -8.65
C THR A 198 -23.63 -2.94 -9.32
N GLY A 199 -23.50 -4.04 -8.58
CA GLY A 199 -23.72 -5.40 -9.09
C GLY A 199 -22.51 -6.32 -9.02
N VAL A 200 -22.40 -7.25 -9.97
CA VAL A 200 -21.36 -8.30 -9.96
C VAL A 200 -20.09 -7.79 -10.65
N LEU A 201 -18.97 -7.84 -9.94
CA LEU A 201 -17.63 -7.57 -10.46
C LEU A 201 -17.00 -8.88 -10.97
N THR A 202 -16.42 -8.83 -12.17
CA THR A 202 -15.62 -9.94 -12.71
C THR A 202 -14.21 -9.92 -12.13
N PHE A 203 -13.50 -11.05 -12.25
CA PHE A 203 -12.10 -11.12 -11.82
C PHE A 203 -11.24 -10.10 -12.57
N GLU A 204 -11.45 -9.93 -13.87
CA GLU A 204 -10.71 -8.99 -14.73
C GLU A 204 -10.92 -7.54 -14.29
N GLN A 205 -12.16 -7.16 -13.95
CA GLN A 205 -12.46 -5.82 -13.45
C GLN A 205 -11.75 -5.51 -12.13
N VAL A 206 -11.76 -6.48 -11.20
CA VAL A 206 -11.05 -6.39 -9.93
C VAL A 206 -9.55 -6.30 -10.16
N HIS A 207 -9.02 -7.19 -10.98
CA HIS A 207 -7.61 -7.26 -11.32
C HIS A 207 -7.10 -5.93 -11.93
N ASP A 208 -7.83 -5.38 -12.90
CA ASP A 208 -7.44 -4.17 -13.60
C ASP A 208 -7.53 -2.92 -12.71
N ALA A 209 -8.54 -2.83 -11.86
CA ALA A 209 -8.65 -1.71 -10.92
C ALA A 209 -7.56 -1.75 -9.84
N VAL A 210 -7.30 -2.92 -9.27
CA VAL A 210 -6.34 -3.08 -8.16
C VAL A 210 -4.89 -2.97 -8.63
N LEU A 211 -4.59 -3.29 -9.89
CA LEU A 211 -3.28 -3.03 -10.49
C LEU A 211 -3.12 -1.61 -11.06
N ASN A 212 -4.22 -0.89 -11.34
CA ASN A 212 -4.16 0.53 -11.72
C ASN A 212 -3.91 1.41 -10.49
N VAL A 213 -2.67 1.43 -10.02
CA VAL A 213 -2.12 2.57 -9.26
C VAL A 213 -1.06 3.33 -10.08
N ALA A 214 -0.69 2.81 -11.25
CA ALA A 214 0.01 3.56 -12.29
C ALA A 214 -0.57 3.14 -13.65
N ARG A 215 -0.77 4.09 -14.57
CA ARG A 215 -1.17 3.76 -15.95
C ARG A 215 -0.12 2.86 -16.61
N TYR A 216 1.09 2.93 -16.09
CA TYR A 216 2.22 2.08 -16.38
C TYR A 216 2.73 1.43 -15.10
N ASP A 217 2.46 0.14 -14.93
CA ASP A 217 2.94 -0.62 -13.77
C ASP A 217 4.38 -1.09 -14.01
N VAL A 218 5.27 -0.79 -13.07
CA VAL A 218 6.66 -1.26 -13.04
C VAL A 218 6.75 -2.79 -13.12
N PHE A 219 5.74 -3.53 -12.65
CA PHE A 219 5.69 -4.99 -12.81
C PHE A 219 5.30 -5.42 -14.23
N LYS A 220 4.43 -4.67 -14.91
CA LYS A 220 4.09 -4.89 -16.33
C LYS A 220 5.25 -4.49 -17.27
N LEU A 221 6.18 -3.65 -16.81
CA LEU A 221 7.42 -3.33 -17.52
C LEU A 221 8.28 -4.59 -17.72
N ASN A 222 8.39 -5.43 -16.69
CA ASN A 222 9.12 -6.69 -16.77
C ASN A 222 8.48 -7.65 -17.79
N GLU A 223 7.15 -7.70 -17.86
CA GLU A 223 6.47 -8.51 -18.89
C GLU A 223 6.75 -8.00 -20.31
N ALA A 224 6.71 -6.68 -20.55
CA ALA A 224 7.06 -6.09 -21.84
C ALA A 224 8.52 -6.43 -22.22
N MET A 225 9.43 -6.37 -21.24
CA MET A 225 10.82 -6.75 -21.41
C MET A 225 10.99 -8.24 -21.72
N LEU A 226 10.30 -9.13 -21.00
CA LEU A 226 10.36 -10.59 -21.19
C LEU A 226 9.65 -11.07 -22.46
N THR A 227 8.64 -10.34 -22.95
CA THR A 227 7.97 -10.65 -24.22
C THR A 227 8.79 -10.18 -25.43
N GLY A 228 9.67 -9.20 -25.25
CA GLY A 228 10.42 -8.57 -26.34
C GLY A 228 9.59 -7.56 -27.14
N ASP A 229 8.47 -7.08 -26.59
CA ASP A 229 7.65 -6.04 -27.20
C ASP A 229 8.29 -4.65 -26.96
N ILE A 230 9.20 -4.28 -27.86
CA ILE A 230 9.95 -3.01 -27.79
C ILE A 230 9.00 -1.80 -27.84
N GLY A 231 7.94 -1.88 -28.65
CA GLY A 231 6.98 -0.77 -28.79
C GLY A 231 6.14 -0.56 -27.53
N ARG A 232 5.78 -1.63 -26.82
CA ARG A 232 5.16 -1.54 -25.49
C ARG A 232 6.19 -1.09 -24.45
N LEU A 233 7.39 -1.67 -24.42
CA LEU A 233 8.45 -1.32 -23.48
C LEU A 233 8.78 0.18 -23.49
N THR A 234 8.94 0.76 -24.68
CA THR A 234 9.22 2.20 -24.88
C THR A 234 8.09 3.06 -24.31
N ARG A 235 6.84 2.79 -24.72
CA ARG A 235 5.67 3.52 -24.21
C ARG A 235 5.52 3.43 -22.69
N MET A 236 5.86 2.27 -22.11
CA MET A 236 5.81 2.06 -20.67
C MET A 236 6.87 2.88 -19.92
N LEU A 237 8.11 2.91 -20.42
CA LEU A 237 9.18 3.72 -19.82
C LEU A 237 8.90 5.22 -19.94
N ASP A 238 8.46 5.69 -21.12
CA ASP A 238 8.06 7.08 -21.32
C ASP A 238 6.88 7.47 -20.41
N GLY A 239 5.95 6.54 -20.23
CA GLY A 239 4.82 6.68 -19.33
C GLY A 239 5.21 6.81 -17.87
N LEU A 240 6.05 5.89 -17.37
CA LEU A 240 6.61 5.93 -16.01
C LEU A 240 7.38 7.24 -15.76
N LYS A 241 8.16 7.69 -16.74
CA LYS A 241 8.88 8.97 -16.70
C LYS A 241 7.93 10.15 -16.63
N GLY A 242 6.89 10.16 -17.46
CA GLY A 242 5.88 11.22 -17.50
C GLY A 242 5.00 11.31 -16.25
N GLU A 243 4.79 10.18 -15.56
CA GLU A 243 4.05 10.09 -14.30
C GLU A 243 4.90 10.48 -13.07
N GLY A 244 6.20 10.72 -13.25
CA GLY A 244 7.10 11.11 -12.17
C GLY A 244 7.44 9.95 -11.23
N GLU A 245 7.34 8.71 -11.71
CA GLU A 245 7.68 7.53 -10.91
C GLU A 245 9.13 7.56 -10.44
N ALA A 246 9.36 7.01 -9.25
CA ALA A 246 10.69 7.03 -8.67
C ALA A 246 11.66 6.16 -9.50
N GLY A 247 12.65 6.78 -10.14
CA GLY A 247 13.65 6.07 -10.95
C GLY A 247 14.36 4.93 -10.20
N THR A 248 14.48 5.05 -8.87
CA THR A 248 15.02 3.99 -7.99
C THR A 248 14.17 2.72 -8.03
N LEU A 249 12.85 2.85 -8.06
CA LEU A 249 11.91 1.75 -8.14
C LEU A 249 11.98 1.06 -9.50
N VAL A 250 12.03 1.86 -10.57
CA VAL A 250 12.12 1.36 -11.95
C VAL A 250 13.43 0.60 -12.20
N ILE A 251 14.58 1.15 -11.78
CA ILE A 251 15.86 0.44 -11.86
C ILE A 251 15.82 -0.85 -11.06
N TRP A 252 15.33 -0.82 -9.82
CA TRP A 252 15.25 -2.03 -9.00
C TRP A 252 14.50 -3.16 -9.70
N ALA A 253 13.35 -2.86 -10.32
CA ALA A 253 12.54 -3.85 -11.02
C ALA A 253 13.24 -4.45 -12.25
N LEU A 254 13.90 -3.62 -13.07
CA LEU A 254 14.69 -4.06 -14.21
C LEU A 254 15.86 -4.95 -13.76
N VAL A 255 16.56 -4.55 -12.71
CA VAL A 255 17.72 -5.27 -12.16
C VAL A 255 17.32 -6.63 -11.61
N GLU A 256 16.20 -6.72 -10.90
CA GLU A 256 15.74 -7.98 -10.32
C GLU A 256 15.41 -9.01 -11.41
N GLU A 257 14.84 -8.55 -12.52
CA GLU A 257 14.56 -9.40 -13.67
C GLU A 257 15.86 -9.85 -14.37
N VAL A 258 16.82 -8.94 -14.60
CA VAL A 258 18.15 -9.28 -15.16
C VAL A 258 18.89 -10.29 -14.28
N ARG A 259 18.87 -10.13 -12.96
CA ARG A 259 19.48 -11.08 -12.01
C ARG A 259 18.82 -12.45 -12.08
N THR A 260 17.48 -12.47 -12.15
CA THR A 260 16.70 -13.72 -12.26
C THR A 260 17.06 -14.46 -13.55
N LEU A 261 17.08 -13.76 -14.68
CA LEU A 261 17.50 -14.33 -15.96
C LEU A 261 18.94 -14.83 -15.92
N LEU A 262 19.86 -14.13 -15.27
CA LEU A 262 21.27 -14.57 -15.18
C LEU A 262 21.40 -15.86 -14.36
N ARG A 263 20.75 -15.93 -13.19
CA ARG A 263 20.74 -17.14 -12.35
C ARG A 263 20.17 -18.33 -13.11
N MET A 264 19.07 -18.13 -13.83
CA MET A 264 18.45 -19.18 -14.63
C MET A 264 19.31 -19.57 -15.83
N LYS A 265 19.92 -18.62 -16.55
CA LYS A 265 20.80 -18.90 -17.70
C LYS A 265 21.98 -19.78 -17.29
N ARG A 266 22.63 -19.45 -16.17
CA ARG A 266 23.70 -20.27 -15.56
C ARG A 266 23.21 -21.64 -15.10
N GLY A 267 22.03 -21.70 -14.50
CA GLY A 267 21.40 -22.96 -14.08
C GLY A 267 21.12 -23.90 -15.24
N VAL A 268 20.58 -23.37 -16.35
CA VAL A 268 20.34 -24.13 -17.58
C VAL A 268 21.66 -24.60 -18.19
N ALA A 269 22.69 -23.73 -18.24
CA ALA A 269 24.01 -24.11 -18.72
C ALA A 269 24.67 -25.21 -17.86
N ALA A 270 24.37 -25.24 -16.55
CA ALA A 270 24.78 -26.30 -15.63
C ALA A 270 23.92 -27.58 -15.70
N GLY A 271 23.00 -27.69 -16.67
CA GLY A 271 22.18 -28.87 -16.90
C GLY A 271 20.93 -29.01 -16.02
N LYS A 272 20.55 -27.98 -15.25
CA LYS A 272 19.32 -28.03 -14.44
C LYS A 272 18.07 -27.84 -15.31
N PRO A 273 16.98 -28.60 -15.06
CA PRO A 273 15.70 -28.39 -15.75
C PRO A 273 15.09 -27.02 -15.47
N LEU A 274 14.53 -26.37 -16.50
CA LEU A 274 13.90 -25.05 -16.39
C LEU A 274 12.78 -24.99 -15.35
N ALA A 275 11.96 -26.03 -15.25
CA ALA A 275 10.87 -26.12 -14.26
C ALA A 275 11.38 -26.05 -12.81
N THR A 276 12.55 -26.62 -12.53
CA THR A 276 13.18 -26.55 -11.21
C THR A 276 13.71 -25.14 -10.94
N LEU A 277 14.32 -24.51 -11.94
CA LEU A 277 14.85 -23.15 -11.83
C LEU A 277 13.76 -22.10 -11.62
N LEU A 278 12.59 -22.26 -12.26
CA LEU A 278 11.41 -21.40 -12.04
C LEU A 278 10.98 -21.42 -10.58
N ARG A 279 10.88 -22.61 -9.97
CA ARG A 279 10.53 -22.78 -8.55
C ARG A 279 11.61 -22.23 -7.60
N GLU A 280 12.88 -22.56 -7.84
CA GLU A 280 14.01 -22.09 -7.02
C GLU A 280 14.09 -20.55 -6.98
N ASN A 281 13.78 -19.89 -8.09
CA ASN A 281 13.79 -18.43 -8.20
C ASN A 281 12.42 -17.79 -7.91
N ARG A 282 11.44 -18.55 -7.42
CA ARG A 282 10.09 -18.07 -7.07
C ARG A 282 9.40 -17.32 -8.21
N VAL A 283 9.55 -17.81 -9.45
CA VAL A 283 8.82 -17.27 -10.60
C VAL A 283 7.49 -18.02 -10.73
N TRP A 284 6.40 -17.26 -10.73
CA TRP A 284 5.03 -17.78 -10.75
C TRP A 284 4.17 -17.05 -11.80
N GLY A 285 3.08 -17.70 -12.21
CA GLY A 285 2.01 -17.05 -12.96
C GLY A 285 2.38 -16.78 -14.43
N PRO A 286 1.92 -15.66 -15.04
CA PRO A 286 2.17 -15.36 -16.45
C PRO A 286 3.66 -15.37 -16.83
N ARG A 287 4.54 -15.00 -15.89
CA ARG A 287 5.99 -14.96 -16.08
C ARG A 287 6.61 -16.33 -16.37
N GLU A 288 6.06 -17.43 -15.86
CA GLU A 288 6.59 -18.79 -16.12
C GLU A 288 6.68 -19.10 -17.62
N ARG A 289 5.68 -18.63 -18.38
CA ARG A 289 5.60 -18.83 -19.84
C ARG A 289 6.53 -17.89 -20.62
N LEU A 290 6.90 -16.76 -20.04
CA LEU A 290 7.71 -15.72 -20.70
C LEU A 290 9.21 -15.94 -20.52
N ILE A 291 9.63 -16.54 -19.40
CA ILE A 291 11.03 -16.78 -19.06
C ILE A 291 11.74 -17.68 -20.09
N GLY A 292 11.10 -18.76 -20.54
CA GLY A 292 11.72 -19.68 -21.51
C GLY A 292 12.13 -18.99 -22.81
N PRO A 293 11.19 -18.33 -23.51
CA PRO A 293 11.50 -17.51 -24.69
C PRO A 293 12.53 -16.42 -24.41
N ALA A 294 12.44 -15.70 -23.28
CA ALA A 294 13.41 -14.67 -22.93
C ALA A 294 14.83 -15.24 -22.75
N LEU A 295 14.98 -16.37 -22.05
CA LEU A 295 16.26 -17.05 -21.87
C LEU A 295 16.88 -17.54 -23.18
N SER A 296 16.07 -17.86 -24.19
CA SER A 296 16.59 -18.24 -25.52
C SER A 296 17.18 -17.05 -26.30
N ARG A 297 16.68 -15.84 -26.02
CA ARG A 297 17.09 -14.57 -26.65
C ARG A 297 18.40 -14.03 -26.06
N VAL A 298 18.48 -13.97 -24.73
CA VAL A 298 19.64 -13.36 -24.03
C VAL A 298 20.83 -14.32 -23.92
N SER A 299 22.06 -13.80 -24.02
CA SER A 299 23.29 -14.52 -23.66
C SER A 299 23.71 -14.20 -22.22
N GLU A 300 24.51 -15.08 -21.61
CA GLU A 300 25.06 -14.83 -20.26
C GLU A 300 25.91 -13.56 -20.24
N ALA A 301 26.79 -13.39 -21.23
CA ALA A 301 27.63 -12.19 -21.36
C ALA A 301 26.81 -10.90 -21.52
N ALA A 302 25.65 -10.95 -22.19
CA ALA A 302 24.75 -9.80 -22.28
C ALA A 302 24.13 -9.45 -20.92
N LEU A 303 23.72 -10.46 -20.13
CA LEU A 303 23.18 -10.24 -18.80
C LEU A 303 24.22 -9.73 -17.79
N GLU A 304 25.48 -10.17 -17.89
CA GLU A 304 26.59 -9.64 -17.08
C GLU A 304 26.90 -8.17 -17.41
N LYS A 305 26.87 -7.82 -18.71
CA LYS A 305 26.98 -6.41 -19.14
C LYS A 305 25.80 -5.58 -18.65
N ALA A 306 24.58 -6.10 -18.73
CA ALA A 306 23.39 -5.45 -18.19
C ALA A 306 23.51 -5.19 -16.68
N LEU A 307 23.99 -6.15 -15.89
CA LEU A 307 24.24 -5.93 -14.47
C LEU A 307 25.32 -4.87 -14.19
N SER A 308 26.34 -4.81 -15.04
CA SER A 308 27.39 -3.79 -14.94
C SER A 308 26.84 -2.39 -15.22
N LEU A 309 25.99 -2.25 -16.25
CA LEU A 309 25.27 -1.01 -16.56
C LEU A 309 24.31 -0.62 -15.43
N ALA A 310 23.53 -1.56 -14.94
CA ALA A 310 22.63 -1.37 -13.81
C ALA A 310 23.33 -0.83 -12.55
N ALA A 311 24.52 -1.33 -12.23
CA ALA A 311 25.29 -0.84 -11.09
C ALA A 311 25.72 0.62 -11.25
N LYS A 312 26.01 1.07 -12.48
CA LYS A 312 26.30 2.48 -12.77
C LYS A 312 25.04 3.34 -12.69
N LEU A 313 23.93 2.87 -13.24
CA LEU A 313 22.63 3.57 -13.19
C LEU A 313 22.08 3.70 -11.77
N ASP A 314 22.23 2.68 -10.93
CA ASP A 314 21.82 2.73 -9.51
C ASP A 314 22.58 3.81 -8.73
N ARG A 315 23.89 3.96 -8.98
CA ARG A 315 24.69 5.06 -8.42
C ARG A 315 24.21 6.42 -8.94
N GLN A 316 23.89 6.51 -10.23
CA GLN A 316 23.41 7.74 -10.85
C GLN A 316 22.08 8.22 -10.29
N VAL A 317 21.11 7.30 -10.13
CA VAL A 317 19.81 7.62 -9.49
C VAL A 317 19.95 8.05 -8.05
N LYS A 318 20.90 7.47 -7.31
CA LYS A 318 21.16 7.82 -5.92
C LYS A 318 22.00 9.10 -5.74
N GLY A 319 22.37 9.77 -6.84
CA GLY A 319 23.21 10.97 -6.79
C GLY A 319 24.66 10.70 -6.40
N LEU A 320 25.10 9.44 -6.52
CA LEU A 320 26.44 8.96 -6.14
C LEU A 320 27.39 8.90 -7.35
N SER A 321 27.05 9.56 -8.46
CA SER A 321 27.94 9.72 -9.61
C SER A 321 29.16 10.53 -9.19
N GLY A 322 30.25 9.84 -8.87
CA GLY A 322 31.55 10.48 -8.69
C GLY A 322 31.98 11.16 -9.99
N GLY A 323 31.86 12.49 -10.04
CA GLY A 323 32.57 13.39 -10.95
C GLY A 323 32.57 13.05 -12.44
N SER A 324 31.57 13.55 -13.17
CA SER A 324 31.87 14.23 -14.44
C SER A 324 31.65 15.72 -14.21
N GLY A 325 32.75 16.44 -13.95
CA GLY A 325 32.75 17.90 -14.04
C GLY A 325 32.33 18.35 -15.45
N PRO A 326 32.07 19.64 -15.68
CA PRO A 326 31.42 20.19 -16.88
C PRO A 326 32.20 20.00 -18.22
N ARG A 327 33.22 19.14 -18.27
CA ARG A 327 34.03 18.79 -19.45
C ARG A 327 34.40 17.30 -19.59
N GLY A 328 33.75 16.37 -18.88
CA GLY A 328 33.99 14.93 -19.04
C GLY A 328 33.03 14.32 -20.05
N GLY A 329 33.46 14.12 -21.30
CA GLY A 329 32.68 13.33 -22.27
C GLY A 329 32.55 11.88 -21.80
N ALA A 330 31.37 11.28 -22.00
CA ALA A 330 31.10 9.89 -21.68
C ALA A 330 32.14 8.97 -22.35
N GLY A 331 32.88 8.20 -21.55
CA GLY A 331 33.79 7.20 -22.07
C GLY A 331 33.01 6.01 -22.68
N PRO A 332 33.65 5.16 -23.49
CA PRO A 332 33.04 3.93 -23.97
C PRO A 332 32.59 3.06 -22.80
N GLY A 333 31.27 2.91 -22.62
CA GLY A 333 30.67 2.07 -21.58
C GLY A 333 30.17 2.81 -20.34
N ASP A 334 30.18 4.14 -20.31
CA ASP A 334 29.47 4.92 -19.28
C ASP A 334 27.97 5.03 -19.58
N PRO A 335 27.11 5.08 -18.54
CA PRO A 335 25.68 5.20 -18.75
C PRO A 335 25.34 6.55 -19.39
N PRO A 336 24.22 6.64 -20.13
CA PRO A 336 23.70 7.91 -20.62
C PRO A 336 23.52 8.95 -19.50
N PRO A 337 23.66 10.25 -19.81
CA PRO A 337 23.50 11.32 -18.82
C PRO A 337 22.07 11.38 -18.26
N ASP A 338 21.06 11.05 -19.08
CA ASP A 338 19.71 10.79 -18.60
C ASP A 338 19.61 9.34 -18.14
N VAL A 339 19.25 9.17 -16.87
CA VAL A 339 19.05 7.84 -16.27
C VAL A 339 17.98 7.05 -17.01
N TRP A 340 16.91 7.70 -17.48
CA TRP A 340 15.81 7.01 -18.15
C TRP A 340 16.24 6.40 -19.49
N ASP A 341 17.15 7.05 -20.21
CA ASP A 341 17.74 6.50 -21.43
C ASP A 341 18.62 5.27 -21.10
N GLY A 342 19.34 5.32 -19.97
CA GLY A 342 20.08 4.17 -19.46
C GLY A 342 19.20 3.01 -19.01
N MET A 343 18.05 3.29 -18.38
CA MET A 343 17.05 2.28 -18.04
C MET A 343 16.45 1.64 -19.29
N PHE A 344 16.23 2.41 -20.35
CA PHE A 344 15.81 1.90 -21.65
C PHE A 344 16.87 0.97 -22.25
N GLU A 345 18.15 1.38 -22.27
CA GLU A 345 19.26 0.55 -22.75
C GLU A 345 19.38 -0.78 -21.96
N LEU A 346 19.23 -0.69 -20.63
CA LEU A 346 19.22 -1.86 -19.76
C LEU A 346 18.09 -2.83 -20.13
N ALA A 347 16.86 -2.33 -20.29
CA ALA A 347 15.70 -3.14 -20.64
C ALA A 347 15.81 -3.73 -22.06
N MET A 348 16.37 -2.96 -23.00
CA MET A 348 16.63 -3.41 -24.37
C MET A 348 17.59 -4.60 -24.42
N THR A 349 18.56 -4.69 -23.51
CA THR A 349 19.48 -5.83 -23.44
C THR A 349 18.74 -7.18 -23.31
N VAL A 350 17.59 -7.17 -22.63
CA VAL A 350 16.71 -8.35 -22.48
C VAL A 350 15.67 -8.44 -23.59
N ALA A 351 15.12 -7.31 -24.04
CA ALA A 351 14.04 -7.30 -25.03
C ALA A 351 14.51 -7.63 -26.46
N SER A 352 15.72 -7.20 -26.87
CA SER A 352 16.16 -7.21 -28.27
C SER A 352 17.22 -8.26 -28.61
N SER A 353 17.68 -9.08 -27.68
CA SER A 353 18.79 -10.00 -27.94
C SER A 353 18.35 -11.17 -28.82
N GLY A 354 18.63 -11.05 -30.12
CA GLY A 354 18.30 -12.06 -31.13
C GLY A 354 18.44 -11.61 -32.59
N SER A 355 19.54 -10.97 -32.99
CA SER A 355 20.27 -11.31 -34.24
C SER A 355 21.59 -10.53 -34.39
N PRO A 356 22.70 -11.18 -34.79
CA PRO A 356 23.83 -10.47 -35.37
C PRO A 356 23.42 -10.01 -36.78
N LEU A 357 23.36 -8.71 -37.00
CA LEU A 357 23.32 -8.15 -38.36
C LEU A 357 24.67 -8.42 -39.04
N GLN A 358 24.83 -9.60 -39.63
CA GLN A 358 25.83 -9.86 -40.66
C GLN A 358 25.12 -10.18 -41.98
N GLY A 359 25.24 -9.24 -42.93
CA GLY A 359 25.43 -9.58 -44.34
C GLY A 359 24.19 -9.69 -45.22
N ASN A 360 23.47 -8.59 -45.46
CA ASN A 360 23.08 -8.26 -46.84
C ASN A 360 22.78 -6.77 -47.00
N ALA A 361 23.83 -5.95 -47.09
CA ALA A 361 23.69 -4.63 -47.68
C ALA A 361 23.47 -4.82 -49.20
N PRO A 362 22.41 -4.26 -49.81
CA PRO A 362 22.34 -4.21 -51.25
C PRO A 362 23.50 -3.35 -51.75
N LYS A 363 24.32 -3.91 -52.66
CA LYS A 363 25.41 -3.17 -53.33
C LYS A 363 24.86 -1.85 -53.89
N PRO A 364 25.52 -0.70 -53.68
CA PRO A 364 25.14 0.53 -54.34
C PRO A 364 25.33 0.35 -55.85
N ALA A 365 24.30 0.71 -56.62
CA ALA A 365 24.35 0.73 -58.07
C ALA A 365 25.45 1.71 -58.54
N PRO A 366 26.21 1.39 -59.60
CA PRO A 366 27.25 2.28 -60.09
C PRO A 366 26.62 3.58 -60.65
N PRO A 367 27.32 4.72 -60.55
CA PRO A 367 26.79 6.00 -61.02
C PRO A 367 26.62 5.94 -62.55
N ARG A 368 25.42 6.32 -63.01
CA ARG A 368 25.16 6.58 -64.43
C ARG A 368 26.10 7.70 -64.89
N ARG A 369 26.95 7.43 -65.87
CA ARG A 369 27.72 8.46 -66.57
C ARG A 369 26.75 9.39 -67.32
N PRO A 370 27.00 10.70 -67.34
CA PRO A 370 26.34 11.58 -68.29
C PRO A 370 27.08 11.52 -69.63
N GLY A 371 26.35 11.27 -70.72
CA GLY A 371 26.87 11.30 -72.10
C GLY A 371 27.32 9.95 -72.63
#